data_AF-A0A520VVT7-F1
#
_entry.id   AF-A0A520VVT7-F1
#
_cell.length_a   1.000
_cell.length_b   1.000
_cell.length_c   1.000
_cell.angle_alpha   90.00
_cell.angle_beta   90.00
_cell.angle_gamma   90.00
#
_symmetry.space_group_name_H-M   'P 1'
#
loop_
_entity.id
_entity.type
_entity.pdbx_description
1 polymer ?
#
loop_
_entity_poly.entity_id
_entity_poly.type
_entity_poly.pdbx_seq_one_letter_code
_entity_poly.pdbx_strand_id
1 'polypeptide(L)'
;MKFAHPSEKLFTEHLDLFNIPWIYEPVSFPLKWGSGSIKKMFTPDFFLPSLNIYIEITTMNQKLITKKRKKIKLAKKLYPNKRFKLINEKEFYNFLTKDKIELVQEAIAS
;
A
#
# COMPACT_ATOMS: atom_id res chain seq x y z
N MET A 1 4.75 11.68 14.59
CA MET A 1 4.40 10.34 14.07
C MET A 1 5.69 9.55 13.84
N LYS A 2 5.74 8.25 14.14
CA LYS A 2 6.95 7.43 13.98
C LYS A 2 6.69 6.33 12.96
N PHE A 3 7.40 6.37 11.85
CA PHE A 3 7.32 5.37 10.79
C PHE A 3 8.14 4.11 11.14
N ALA A 4 7.71 2.96 10.65
CA ALA A 4 8.40 1.68 10.84
C ALA A 4 9.63 1.55 9.93
N HIS A 5 9.64 2.23 8.78
CA HIS A 5 10.75 2.21 7.84
C HIS A 5 10.98 3.59 7.19
N PRO A 6 12.24 4.01 6.90
CA PRO A 6 12.52 5.31 6.27
C PRO A 6 11.80 5.53 4.93
N SER A 7 11.56 4.47 4.16
CA SER A 7 10.81 4.58 2.89
C SER A 7 9.35 4.99 3.08
N GLU A 8 8.73 4.71 4.24
CA GLU A 8 7.38 5.16 4.55
C GLU A 8 7.35 6.68 4.72
N LYS A 9 8.36 7.25 5.39
CA LYS A 9 8.52 8.71 5.53
C LYS A 9 8.69 9.37 4.17
N LEU A 10 9.60 8.87 3.33
CA LEU A 10 9.81 9.40 1.98
C LEU A 10 8.53 9.31 1.13
N PHE A 11 7.79 8.22 1.23
CA PHE A 11 6.52 8.08 0.54
C PHE A 11 5.49 9.12 0.98
N THR A 12 5.40 9.45 2.28
CA THR A 12 4.53 10.54 2.74
C THR A 12 4.98 11.90 2.23
N GLU A 13 6.29 12.17 2.19
CA GLU A 13 6.82 13.43 1.64
C GLU A 13 6.44 13.58 0.15
N HIS A 14 6.47 12.49 -0.61
CA HIS A 14 5.99 12.48 -1.99
C HIS A 14 4.48 12.69 -2.08
N LEU A 15 3.67 12.00 -1.27
CA LEU A 15 2.22 12.22 -1.26
C LEU A 15 1.86 13.67 -0.91
N ASP A 16 2.53 14.25 0.08
CA ASP A 16 2.33 15.63 0.53
C ASP A 16 2.72 16.63 -0.56
N LEU A 17 3.85 16.40 -1.25
CA LEU A 17 4.32 17.24 -2.36
C LEU A 17 3.28 17.35 -3.50
N PHE A 18 2.54 16.27 -3.74
CA PHE A 18 1.49 16.21 -4.77
C PHE A 18 0.06 16.37 -4.20
N ASN A 19 -0.08 16.82 -2.95
CA ASN A 19 -1.36 17.01 -2.25
C ASN A 19 -2.29 15.78 -2.27
N ILE A 20 -1.74 14.57 -2.24
CA ILE A 20 -2.50 13.33 -2.20
C ILE A 20 -2.84 12.99 -0.75
N PRO A 21 -4.12 12.98 -0.33
CA PRO A 21 -4.48 12.65 1.04
C PRO A 21 -4.15 11.19 1.36
N TRP A 22 -3.68 10.95 2.59
CA TRP A 22 -3.28 9.62 3.03
C TRP A 22 -3.57 9.37 4.52
N ILE A 23 -3.68 8.09 4.87
CA ILE A 23 -3.84 7.60 6.24
C ILE A 23 -2.82 6.47 6.44
N TYR A 24 -2.01 6.54 7.48
CA TYR A 24 -1.03 5.51 7.82
C TYR A 24 -1.62 4.40 8.68
N GLU A 25 -1.22 3.16 8.40
CA GLU A 25 -1.71 1.95 9.07
C GLU A 25 -3.24 1.96 9.34
N PRO A 26 -4.05 2.22 8.30
CA PRO A 26 -5.45 2.64 8.44
C PRO A 26 -6.34 1.58 9.09
N VAL A 27 -6.06 0.29 8.84
CA VAL A 27 -6.84 -0.84 9.34
C VAL A 27 -6.07 -2.14 9.18
N SER A 28 -6.25 -3.06 10.12
CA SER A 28 -5.72 -4.43 10.04
C SER A 28 -6.76 -5.38 9.47
N PHE A 29 -6.41 -6.11 8.42
CA PHE A 29 -7.25 -7.12 7.78
C PHE A 29 -6.88 -8.53 8.27
N PRO A 30 -7.79 -9.26 8.93
CA PRO A 30 -7.59 -10.68 9.21
C PRO A 30 -7.44 -11.47 7.91
N LEU A 31 -6.38 -12.27 7.79
CA LEU A 31 -6.08 -13.10 6.62
C LEU A 31 -6.19 -14.60 6.89
N LYS A 32 -6.12 -15.03 8.15
CA LYS A 32 -6.24 -16.43 8.54
C LYS A 32 -6.79 -16.52 9.95
N TRP A 33 -7.71 -17.46 10.16
CA TRP A 33 -8.29 -17.79 11.45
C TRP A 33 -7.85 -19.19 11.89
N GLY A 34 -7.80 -19.41 13.20
CA GLY A 34 -7.60 -20.69 13.87
C GLY A 34 -8.84 -21.08 14.68
N SER A 35 -8.65 -21.91 15.70
CA SER A 35 -9.68 -22.33 16.66
C SER A 35 -10.18 -21.16 17.51
N GLY A 36 -10.97 -20.26 16.91
CA GLY A 36 -11.56 -19.09 17.57
C GLY A 36 -10.68 -17.82 17.60
N SER A 37 -9.49 -17.82 17.01
CA SER A 37 -8.60 -16.65 17.03
C SER A 37 -8.01 -16.30 15.66
N ILE A 38 -7.60 -15.04 15.48
CA ILE A 38 -6.93 -14.59 14.26
C ILE A 38 -5.47 -15.06 14.31
N LYS A 39 -5.07 -15.89 13.34
CA LYS A 39 -3.69 -16.41 13.20
C LYS A 39 -2.78 -15.53 12.35
N LYS A 40 -3.36 -14.68 11.50
CA LYS A 40 -2.59 -13.80 10.62
C LYS A 40 -3.39 -12.56 10.26
N MET A 41 -2.76 -11.41 10.34
CA MET A 41 -3.30 -10.13 9.87
C MET A 41 -2.39 -9.52 8.79
N PHE A 42 -2.97 -8.57 8.09
CA PHE A 42 -2.30 -7.71 7.14
C PHE A 42 -2.77 -6.28 7.35
N THR A 43 -1.85 -5.41 7.72
CA THR A 43 -2.07 -3.98 7.89
C THR A 43 -1.31 -3.32 6.75
N PRO A 44 -2.01 -2.72 5.77
CA PRO A 44 -1.35 -1.96 4.71
C PRO A 44 -0.63 -0.76 5.32
N ASP A 45 0.52 -0.40 4.76
CA ASP A 45 1.28 0.76 5.22
C ASP A 45 0.44 2.06 5.09
N PHE A 46 -0.36 2.21 4.02
CA PHE A 46 -1.18 3.40 3.78
C PHE A 46 -2.56 3.11 3.18
N PHE A 47 -3.49 4.06 3.33
CA PHE A 47 -4.70 4.19 2.51
C PHE A 47 -4.75 5.59 1.89
N LEU A 48 -5.06 5.67 0.60
CA LEU A 48 -5.23 6.91 -0.14
C LEU A 48 -6.74 7.12 -0.39
N PRO A 49 -7.43 7.98 0.39
CA PRO A 49 -8.90 8.10 0.31
C PRO A 49 -9.40 8.57 -1.05
N SER A 50 -8.69 9.50 -1.69
CA SER A 50 -9.05 10.03 -3.01
C SER A 50 -9.08 8.95 -4.11
N LEU A 51 -8.32 7.87 -3.94
CA LEU A 51 -8.22 6.76 -4.89
C LEU A 51 -8.91 5.48 -4.38
N ASN A 52 -9.42 5.50 -3.15
CA ASN A 52 -10.00 4.35 -2.46
C ASN A 52 -9.11 3.10 -2.56
N ILE A 53 -7.82 3.23 -2.23
CA ILE A 53 -6.83 2.17 -2.36
C ILE A 53 -5.90 2.07 -1.15
N TYR A 54 -5.62 0.83 -0.76
CA TYR A 54 -4.62 0.48 0.25
C TYR A 54 -3.27 0.19 -0.41
N ILE A 55 -2.23 0.84 0.08
CA ILE A 55 -0.87 0.73 -0.42
C ILE A 55 0.01 0.00 0.60
N GLU A 56 0.79 -0.94 0.09
CA GLU A 56 1.92 -1.54 0.79
C GLU A 56 3.20 -1.12 0.06
N ILE A 57 4.17 -0.56 0.78
CA ILE A 57 5.46 -0.17 0.24
C ILE A 57 6.38 -1.38 0.19
N THR A 58 7.23 -1.46 -0.83
CA THR A 58 8.30 -2.45 -0.91
C THR A 58 9.62 -1.82 -1.34
N THR A 59 10.71 -2.48 -0.95
CA THR A 59 12.05 -2.27 -1.52
C THR A 59 12.33 -3.32 -2.59
N MET A 60 13.47 -3.22 -3.29
CA MET A 60 13.88 -4.16 -4.35
C MET A 60 14.31 -5.56 -3.85
N ASN A 61 14.04 -5.91 -2.59
CA ASN A 61 14.36 -7.24 -2.08
C ASN A 61 13.33 -8.28 -2.53
N GLN A 62 13.71 -9.14 -3.48
CA GLN A 62 12.84 -10.15 -4.10
C GLN A 62 12.14 -11.08 -3.10
N LYS A 63 12.82 -11.49 -2.02
CA LYS A 63 12.24 -12.36 -1.00
C LYS A 63 11.14 -11.64 -0.22
N LEU A 64 11.33 -10.37 0.11
CA LEU A 64 10.34 -9.54 0.80
C LEU A 64 9.15 -9.23 -0.13
N ILE A 65 9.41 -8.85 -1.38
CA ILE A 65 8.37 -8.63 -2.40
C ILE A 65 7.47 -9.85 -2.50
N THR A 66 8.03 -11.05 -2.59
CA THR A 66 7.26 -12.30 -2.70
C THR A 66 6.36 -12.52 -1.49
N LYS A 67 6.84 -12.24 -0.28
CA LYS A 67 6.04 -12.34 0.96
C LYS A 67 4.89 -11.32 0.97
N LYS A 68 5.17 -10.05 0.63
CA LYS A 68 4.15 -9.00 0.56
C LYS A 68 3.09 -9.31 -0.51
N ARG A 69 3.50 -9.73 -1.71
CA ARG A 69 2.59 -10.19 -2.79
C ARG A 69 1.66 -11.33 -2.34
N LYS A 70 2.18 -12.32 -1.61
CA LYS A 70 1.35 -13.42 -1.07
C LYS A 70 0.29 -12.91 -0.09
N LYS A 71 0.62 -11.95 0.78
CA LYS A 71 -0.37 -11.31 1.68
C LYS A 71 -1.44 -10.56 0.90
N ILE A 72 -1.04 -9.71 -0.05
CA ILE A 72 -1.97 -8.93 -0.88
C ILE A 72 -2.88 -9.82 -1.71
N LYS A 73 -2.36 -10.90 -2.32
CA LYS A 73 -3.18 -11.86 -3.07
C LYS A 73 -4.26 -12.50 -2.19
N LEU A 74 -3.92 -12.84 -0.95
CA LEU A 74 -4.88 -13.38 0.01
C LEU A 74 -5.89 -12.31 0.47
N ALA A 75 -5.43 -11.08 0.73
CA ALA A 75 -6.31 -9.96 1.07
C ALA A 75 -7.32 -9.68 -0.05
N LYS A 76 -6.89 -9.61 -1.31
CA LYS A 76 -7.78 -9.46 -2.48
C LYS A 76 -8.82 -10.59 -2.58
N LYS A 77 -8.44 -11.82 -2.23
CA LYS A 77 -9.38 -12.96 -2.24
C LYS A 77 -10.44 -12.85 -1.14
N LEU A 78 -10.06 -12.39 0.05
CA LEU A 78 -10.96 -12.28 1.20
C LEU A 78 -11.79 -10.99 1.21
N TYR A 79 -11.26 -9.93 0.62
CA TYR A 79 -11.86 -8.58 0.60
C TYR A 79 -11.93 -8.07 -0.85
N PRO A 80 -12.76 -8.68 -1.72
CA PRO A 80 -12.81 -8.35 -3.15
C PRO A 80 -13.25 -6.90 -3.41
N ASN A 81 -14.01 -6.30 -2.49
CA ASN A 81 -14.49 -4.91 -2.60
C ASN A 81 -13.43 -3.88 -2.17
N LYS A 82 -12.22 -4.32 -1.80
CA LYS A 82 -11.13 -3.45 -1.36
C LYS A 82 -9.97 -3.53 -2.35
N ARG A 83 -9.39 -2.38 -2.67
CA ARG A 83 -8.31 -2.26 -3.65
C ARG A 83 -6.97 -2.23 -2.92
N PHE A 84 -6.06 -3.13 -3.28
CA PHE A 84 -4.73 -3.24 -2.67
C PHE A 84 -3.64 -3.17 -3.74
N LYS A 85 -2.57 -2.42 -3.51
CA LYS A 85 -1.41 -2.37 -4.41
C LYS A 85 -0.08 -2.41 -3.65
N LEU A 86 0.88 -3.12 -4.24
CA LEU A 86 2.27 -3.15 -3.79
C LEU A 86 3.04 -2.14 -4.63
N ILE A 87 3.70 -1.19 -3.98
CA ILE A 87 4.37 -0.08 -4.66
C ILE A 87 5.82 0.01 -4.19
N ASN A 88 6.75 0.17 -5.12
CA ASN A 88 8.10 0.62 -4.79
C ASN A 88 8.09 2.14 -4.69
N GLU A 89 8.55 2.67 -3.57
CA GLU A 89 8.55 4.12 -3.28
C GLU A 89 9.28 4.93 -4.37
N LYS A 90 10.41 4.44 -4.89
CA LYS A 90 11.14 5.12 -5.98
C LYS A 90 10.40 5.09 -7.31
N GLU A 91 9.78 3.96 -7.62
CA GLU A 91 8.99 3.84 -8.86
C GLU A 91 7.76 4.74 -8.79
N PHE A 92 7.15 4.85 -7.62
CA PHE A 92 6.03 5.76 -7.37
C PHE A 92 6.43 7.22 -7.54
N TYR A 93 7.56 7.63 -6.98
CA TYR A 93 8.06 8.97 -7.16
C TYR A 93 8.35 9.29 -8.63
N ASN A 94 9.00 8.35 -9.33
CA ASN A 94 9.26 8.50 -10.76
C ASN A 94 7.97 8.61 -11.58
N PHE A 95 6.94 7.91 -11.16
CA PHE A 95 5.62 7.95 -11.79
C PHE A 95 4.93 9.30 -11.54
N LEU A 96 4.91 9.78 -10.29
CA LEU A 96 4.37 11.10 -9.94
C LEU A 96 5.06 12.26 -10.65
N THR A 97 6.37 12.15 -10.88
CA THR A 97 7.19 13.23 -11.46
C THR A 97 7.19 13.26 -12.98
N LYS A 98 6.97 12.11 -13.65
CA LYS A 98 6.95 12.01 -15.11
C LYS A 98 5.56 12.22 -15.70
N ASP A 99 4.52 11.83 -14.97
CA ASP A 99 3.15 11.84 -15.46
C ASP A 99 2.34 12.98 -14.81
N LYS A 100 1.41 13.58 -15.56
CA LYS A 100 0.42 14.51 -14.98
C LYS A 100 -0.42 13.74 -13.95
N ILE A 101 -0.78 14.38 -12.84
CA ILE A 101 -1.53 13.78 -11.71
C ILE A 101 -2.74 12.93 -12.17
N GLU A 102 -3.43 13.30 -13.25
CA GLU A 102 -4.55 12.53 -13.82
C GLU A 102 -4.16 11.11 -14.27
N LEU A 103 -3.01 10.95 -14.92
CA LEU A 103 -2.45 9.64 -15.29
C LEU A 103 -2.07 8.82 -14.06
N VAL A 104 -1.70 9.51 -12.97
CA VAL A 104 -1.32 8.87 -11.72
C VAL A 104 -2.50 8.12 -11.09
N GLN A 105 -3.66 8.76 -11.11
CA GLN A 105 -4.89 8.16 -10.63
C GLN A 105 -5.24 6.92 -11.47
N GLU A 106 -5.09 6.98 -12.79
CA GLU A 106 -5.36 5.84 -13.69
C GLU A 106 -4.42 4.65 -13.47
N ALA A 107 -3.10 4.85 -13.32
CA ALA A 107 -2.21 3.70 -13.12
C ALA A 107 -2.31 3.10 -11.71
N ILE A 108 -2.66 3.90 -10.71
CA ILE A 108 -3.00 3.38 -9.36
C ILE A 108 -4.40 2.73 -9.40
N ALA A 109 -5.30 3.19 -10.28
CA ALA A 109 -6.65 2.64 -10.49
C ALA A 109 -6.63 1.23 -11.14
N SER A 110 -5.74 1.01 -12.12
CA SER A 110 -5.54 -0.29 -12.80
C SER A 110 -4.89 -1.36 -11.92
#